data_AF-A0A453KGT9-F1
#
_entry.id   AF-A0A453KGT9-F1
#
_cell.length_a   1.000
_cell.length_b   1.000
_cell.length_c   1.000
_cell.angle_alpha   90.00
_cell.angle_beta   90.00
_cell.angle_gamma   90.00
#
_symmetry.space_group_name_H-M   'P 1'
#
loop_
_entity.id
_entity.type
_entity.pdbx_description
1 polymer ?
#
loop_
_entity_poly.entity_id
_entity_poly.type
_entity_poly.pdbx_seq_one_letter_code
_entity_poly.pdbx_strand_id
1 'polypeptide(L)'
;MLYIVGLGLGDERDITVRGLDAVRRCAKVYMEAYTSLLSLGLDPASLANLEKMYGKEITVADREMVEERADQMLSEAADADVAFLVVGDPFG
;
A
#
# COMPACT_ATOMS: atom_id res chain seq x y z
N MET A 1 -1.49 7.54 -12.55
CA MET A 1 -0.06 7.35 -12.21
C MET A 1 0.07 6.24 -11.17
N LEU A 2 1.11 5.41 -11.21
CA LEU A 2 1.39 4.43 -10.15
C LEU A 2 2.42 5.00 -9.15
N TYR A 3 2.08 4.97 -7.86
CA TYR A 3 2.97 5.30 -6.75
C TYR A 3 3.34 4.04 -5.99
N ILE A 4 4.64 3.77 -5.86
CA ILE A 4 5.13 2.69 -5.02
C ILE A 4 5.66 3.35 -3.74
N VAL A 5 5.07 3.00 -2.60
CA VAL A 5 5.27 3.71 -1.33
C VAL A 5 5.69 2.73 -0.23
N GLY A 6 6.86 2.98 0.36
CA GLY A 6 7.32 2.27 1.55
C GLY A 6 6.61 2.73 2.81
N LEU A 7 6.16 1.77 3.62
CA LEU A 7 5.52 2.01 4.91
C LEU A 7 6.51 2.09 6.08
N GLY A 8 7.78 1.74 5.83
CA GLY A 8 8.76 1.57 6.91
C GLY A 8 8.52 0.30 7.73
N LEU A 9 9.18 0.19 8.89
CA LEU A 9 9.30 -1.07 9.64
C LEU A 9 8.63 -1.07 11.01
N GLY A 10 8.22 0.09 11.51
CA GLY A 10 7.52 0.28 12.77
C GLY A 10 6.01 0.20 12.59
N ASP A 11 5.35 1.34 12.75
CA ASP A 11 3.88 1.47 12.74
C ASP A 11 3.36 2.28 11.54
N GLU A 12 2.06 2.57 11.50
CA GLU A 12 1.43 3.34 10.42
C GLU A 12 2.00 4.75 10.21
N ARG A 13 2.86 5.23 11.11
CA ARG A 13 3.51 6.55 11.06
C ARG A 13 4.91 6.54 10.49
N ASP A 14 5.48 5.37 10.26
CA ASP A 14 6.81 5.25 9.66
C ASP A 14 6.83 5.60 8.17
N ILE A 15 5.65 5.67 7.54
CA ILE A 15 5.48 6.24 6.20
C ILE A 15 5.99 7.68 6.16
N THR A 16 6.70 8.03 5.09
CA THR A 16 7.14 9.42 4.90
C THR A 16 5.95 10.35 4.67
N VAL A 17 6.09 11.63 5.02
CA VAL A 17 5.04 12.66 4.75
C VAL A 17 4.66 12.69 3.26
N ARG A 18 5.64 12.58 2.35
CA ARG A 18 5.40 12.52 0.90
C ARG A 18 4.66 11.26 0.47
N GLY A 19 4.94 10.13 1.11
CA GLY A 19 4.21 8.88 0.91
C GLY A 19 2.75 9.01 1.32
N LEU A 20 2.50 9.55 2.52
CA LEU A 20 1.15 9.78 3.03
C LEU A 20 0.32 10.71 2.13
N ASP A 21 0.92 11.81 1.67
CA ASP A 21 0.28 12.73 0.74
C ASP A 21 -0.05 12.05 -0.60
N ALA A 22 0.85 11.19 -1.10
CA ALA A 22 0.62 10.41 -2.31
C ALA A 22 -0.56 9.43 -2.12
N VAL A 23 -0.61 8.69 -1.01
CA VAL A 23 -1.70 7.76 -0.71
C VAL A 23 -3.05 8.48 -0.65
N ARG A 24 -3.10 9.64 0.03
CA ARG A 24 -4.33 10.43 0.20
C ARG A 24 -4.91 10.97 -1.11
N ARG A 25 -4.07 11.26 -2.12
CA ARG A 25 -4.56 11.68 -3.45
C ARG A 25 -5.00 10.52 -4.34
N CYS A 26 -4.55 9.30 -4.07
CA CYS A 26 -4.85 8.16 -4.93
C CYS A 26 -6.32 7.79 -4.88
N ALA A 27 -6.87 7.41 -6.04
CA ALA A 27 -8.20 6.86 -6.16
C ALA A 27 -8.28 5.45 -5.55
N LYS A 28 -7.19 4.68 -5.67
CA LYS A 28 -7.08 3.31 -5.18
C LYS A 28 -5.77 3.08 -4.46
N VAL A 29 -5.82 2.25 -3.42
CA VAL A 29 -4.68 1.92 -2.59
C VAL A 29 -4.64 0.40 -2.42
N TYR A 30 -3.53 -0.19 -2.85
CA TYR A 30 -3.21 -1.59 -2.71
C TYR A 30 -2.10 -1.75 -1.68
N MET A 31 -2.14 -2.81 -0.88
CA MET A 31 -1.07 -3.15 0.05
C MET A 31 -0.65 -4.58 -0.16
N GLU A 32 0.64 -4.84 -0.32
CA GLU A 32 1.10 -6.22 -0.41
C GLU A 32 0.98 -6.95 0.93
N ALA A 33 0.54 -8.21 0.86
CA ALA A 33 0.37 -9.06 2.04
C ALA A 33 1.47 -10.13 2.24
N TYR A 34 2.39 -10.31 1.29
CA TYR A 34 3.15 -11.57 1.22
C TYR A 34 4.62 -11.49 1.63
N THR A 35 5.24 -10.29 1.66
CA THR A 35 6.69 -10.14 1.89
C THR A 35 7.09 -9.90 3.35
N SER A 36 6.21 -9.30 4.17
CA SER A 36 6.58 -8.86 5.53
C SER A 36 5.42 -8.93 6.51
N LEU A 37 5.07 -10.15 6.92
CA LEU A 37 4.05 -10.46 7.92
C LEU A 37 4.38 -10.00 9.37
N LEU A 38 5.57 -9.43 9.63
CA LEU A 38 6.13 -9.39 10.99
C LEU A 38 6.00 -8.07 11.78
N SER A 39 5.88 -6.90 11.14
CA SER A 39 5.88 -5.61 11.87
C SER A 39 4.54 -4.88 11.88
N LEU A 40 3.90 -4.76 10.72
CA LEU A 40 2.67 -3.99 10.56
C LEU A 40 1.39 -4.82 10.66
N GLY A 41 1.49 -6.16 10.73
CA GLY A 41 0.38 -7.09 10.95
C GLY A 41 -0.80 -6.95 9.98
N LEU A 42 -1.11 -7.98 9.20
CA LEU A 42 -2.38 -8.01 8.45
C LEU A 42 -3.59 -8.36 9.35
N ASP A 43 -3.46 -8.20 10.67
CA ASP A 43 -4.61 -8.39 11.53
C ASP A 43 -5.64 -7.27 11.26
N PRO A 44 -6.95 -7.56 11.43
CA PRO A 44 -7.99 -6.59 11.09
C PRO A 44 -7.88 -5.25 11.84
N ALA A 45 -7.27 -5.22 13.03
CA ALA A 45 -7.13 -4.00 13.80
C ALA A 45 -6.01 -3.10 13.24
N SER A 46 -4.89 -3.70 12.85
CA SER A 46 -3.76 -2.99 12.23
C SER A 46 -4.13 -2.42 10.85
N LEU A 47 -4.85 -3.20 10.02
CA LEU A 47 -5.37 -2.70 8.74
C LEU A 47 -6.35 -1.53 8.96
N ALA A 48 -7.27 -1.65 9.93
CA ALA A 48 -8.20 -0.56 10.24
C ALA A 48 -7.49 0.71 10.75
N ASN A 49 -6.38 0.58 11.48
CA ASN A 49 -5.57 1.73 11.90
C ASN A 49 -4.91 2.43 10.70
N LEU A 50 -4.34 1.66 9.77
CA LEU A 50 -3.77 2.19 8.52
C LEU A 50 -4.83 2.94 7.71
N GLU A 51 -5.98 2.31 7.45
CA GLU A 51 -7.07 2.92 6.69
C GLU A 51 -7.57 4.21 7.35
N LYS A 52 -7.71 4.20 8.68
CA LYS A 52 -8.11 5.37 9.47
C LYS A 52 -7.09 6.50 9.39
N MET A 53 -5.80 6.21 9.51
CA MET A 53 -4.76 7.23 9.46
C MET A 53 -4.62 7.80 8.04
N TYR A 54 -4.68 6.95 7.02
CA TYR A 54 -4.47 7.32 5.64
C TYR A 54 -5.73 7.94 5.02
N GLY A 55 -6.91 7.67 5.58
CA GLY A 55 -8.19 8.15 5.08
C GLY A 55 -8.58 7.50 3.75
N LYS A 56 -8.14 6.24 3.55
CA LYS A 56 -8.34 5.46 2.34
C LYS A 56 -8.62 4.02 2.70
N GLU A 57 -9.54 3.40 1.97
CA GLU A 57 -9.73 1.95 1.99
C GLU A 57 -8.52 1.30 1.32
N ILE A 58 -8.02 0.22 1.92
CA ILE A 58 -6.82 -0.49 1.47
C ILE A 58 -7.24 -1.87 0.96
N THR A 59 -7.00 -2.11 -0.33
CA THR A 59 -7.18 -3.44 -0.91
C THR A 59 -5.93 -4.25 -0.66
N VAL A 60 -6.06 -5.33 0.12
CA VAL A 60 -4.97 -6.27 0.35
C VAL A 60 -4.72 -7.07 -0.93
N ALA A 61 -3.53 -6.91 -1.49
CA ALA A 61 -3.07 -7.63 -2.67
C ALA A 61 -2.27 -8.88 -2.23
N ASP A 62 -2.80 -10.05 -2.59
CA ASP A 62 -2.10 -11.31 -2.38
C ASP A 62 -0.95 -11.49 -3.39
N ARG A 63 -0.16 -12.54 -3.19
CA ARG A 63 1.01 -12.83 -4.03
C ARG A 63 0.62 -13.00 -5.50
N GLU A 64 -0.50 -13.65 -5.80
CA GLU A 64 -0.98 -13.85 -7.17
C GLU A 64 -1.33 -12.50 -7.81
N MET A 65 -1.98 -11.60 -7.07
CA MET A 65 -2.30 -10.26 -7.55
C MET A 65 -1.03 -9.45 -7.87
N VAL A 66 0.00 -9.55 -7.03
CA VAL A 66 1.23 -8.78 -7.20
C VAL A 66 2.16 -9.37 -8.27
N GLU A 67 2.36 -10.69 -8.28
CA GLU A 67 3.31 -11.35 -9.19
C GLU A 67 2.69 -11.68 -10.56
N GLU A 68 1.39 -11.98 -10.63
CA GLU A 68 0.75 -12.47 -11.87
C GLU A 68 -0.31 -11.51 -12.43
N ARG A 69 -0.86 -10.59 -11.62
CA ARG A 69 -1.93 -9.67 -12.05
C ARG A 69 -1.62 -8.19 -11.85
N ALA A 70 -0.34 -7.83 -11.84
CA ALA A 70 0.09 -6.43 -11.80
C ALA A 70 -0.53 -5.60 -12.93
N ASP A 71 -0.85 -6.21 -14.08
CA ASP A 71 -1.54 -5.58 -15.21
C ASP A 71 -2.87 -4.91 -14.81
N GLN A 72 -3.59 -5.46 -13.83
CA GLN A 72 -4.83 -4.85 -13.35
C GLN A 72 -4.54 -3.51 -12.67
N MET A 73 -3.56 -3.49 -11.77
CA MET A 73 -3.15 -2.26 -11.07
C MET A 73 -2.55 -1.23 -12.04
N LEU A 74 -1.78 -1.69 -13.03
CA LEU A 74 -1.21 -0.83 -14.08
C LEU A 74 -2.29 -0.24 -14.99
N SER A 75 -3.30 -1.04 -15.36
CA SER A 75 -4.43 -0.56 -16.16
C SER A 75 -5.20 0.53 -15.42
N GLU A 76 -5.43 0.37 -14.12
CA GLU A 76 -6.11 1.39 -13.32
C GLU A 76 -5.24 2.64 -13.12
N ALA A 77 -3.93 2.47 -13.02
CA ALA A 77 -2.97 3.56 -12.94
C ALA A 77 -2.85 4.36 -14.25
N ALA A 78 -3.35 3.84 -15.37
CA ALA A 78 -3.41 4.57 -16.64
C ALA A 78 -4.44 5.71 -16.59
N ASP A 79 -5.57 5.50 -15.90
CA ASP A 79 -6.69 6.44 -15.84
C ASP A 79 -6.77 7.23 -14.52
N ALA A 80 -6.14 6.72 -13.46
CA ALA A 80 -6.19 7.33 -12.13
C ALA A 80 -4.86 7.22 -11.37
N ASP A 81 -4.76 7.94 -10.26
CA ASP A 81 -3.65 7.78 -9.32
C ASP A 81 -3.89 6.56 -8.44
N VAL A 82 -2.93 5.64 -8.43
CA VAL A 82 -2.97 4.38 -7.69
C VAL A 82 -1.74 4.28 -6.81
N ALA A 83 -1.92 3.88 -5.55
CA ALA A 83 -0.82 3.61 -4.63
C ALA A 83 -0.67 2.10 -4.41
N PHE A 84 0.57 1.63 -4.45
CA PHE A 84 0.99 0.29 -4.04
C PHE A 84 1.89 0.42 -2.82
N LEU A 85 1.41 -0.06 -1.68
CA LEU A 85 2.06 0.01 -0.38
C LEU A 85 2.89 -1.25 -0.14
N VAL A 86 4.16 -1.01 0.18
CA VAL A 86 5.15 -2.04 0.48
C VAL A 86 5.64 -1.83 1.90
N VAL A 87 5.70 -2.89 2.70
CA VAL A 87 6.28 -2.82 4.04
C VAL A 87 7.79 -2.62 3.92
N GLY A 88 8.37 -1.72 4.72
CA GLY A 88 9.77 -1.34 4.59
C GLY A 88 10.02 -0.38 3.42
N ASP A 89 11.00 -0.71 2.58
CA ASP A 89 11.42 0.06 1.40
C ASP A 89 11.18 -0.76 0.11
N PRO A 90 10.43 -0.25 -0.88
CA PRO A 90 10.06 -1.01 -2.07
C PRO A 90 11.21 -1.53 -2.95
N PHE A 91 12.41 -0.94 -2.85
CA PHE A 91 13.57 -1.28 -3.66
C PHE A 91 14.84 -1.55 -2.83
N GLY A 92 14.68 -1.71 -1.52
CA GLY A 92 15.76 -1.89 -0.54
C GLY A 92 16.44 -3.25 -0.59
#